data_AF-A0A954UVN6-F1
#
_entry.id   AF-A0A954UVN6-F1
#
_cell.length_a   1.000
_cell.length_b   1.000
_cell.length_c   1.000
_cell.angle_alpha   90.00
_cell.angle_beta   90.00
_cell.angle_gamma   90.00
#
_symmetry.space_group_name_H-M   'P 1'
#
loop_
_entity.id
_entity.type
_entity.pdbx_description
1 polymer ?
#
loop_
_entity_poly.entity_id
_entity_poly.type
_entity_poly.pdbx_seq_one_letter_code
_entity_poly.pdbx_strand_id
1 'polypeptide(L)' 'MSIILVAESKDDWLGHLEGLQTVDPRDYLADPGAHAKRGARVYNLCRSYAYQSLGYYVSL' A
#
# COMPACT_ATOMS: atom_id res chain seq x y z
N MET A 1 -12.42 -3.71 10.72
CA MET A 1 -11.42 -4.44 9.92
C MET A 1 -10.70 -3.38 9.09
N SER A 2 -9.38 -3.28 9.15
CA SER A 2 -8.63 -2.20 8.49
C SER A 2 -8.23 -2.62 7.08
N ILE A 3 -8.43 -1.75 6.08
CA ILE A 3 -7.99 -1.96 4.71
C ILE A 3 -6.88 -0.95 4.40
N ILE A 4 -5.77 -1.46 3.87
CA ILE A 4 -4.61 -0.67 3.48
C ILE A 4 -4.41 -0.88 1.99
N LEU A 5 -4.35 0.21 1.25
CA LEU A 5 -4.00 0.21 -0.16
C LEU A 5 -2.56 0.69 -0.28
N VAL A 6 -1.74 -0.10 -0.95
CA VAL A 6 -0.39 0.29 -1.33
C VAL A 6 -0.43 0.71 -2.79
N ALA A 7 -0.16 1.99 -3.06
CA ALA A 7 -0.19 2.57 -4.40
C ALA A 7 0.90 3.63 -4.52
N GLU A 8 1.40 3.84 -5.72
CA GLU A 8 2.49 4.79 -5.94
C GLU A 8 1.98 6.21 -5.70
N SER A 9 2.76 7.08 -5.07
CA SER A 9 2.33 8.46 -4.74
C SER A 9 1.84 9.32 -5.93
N LYS A 10 2.12 8.88 -7.17
CA LYS A 10 1.69 9.52 -8.42
C LYS A 10 0.37 8.96 -8.96
N ASP A 11 -0.24 8.01 -8.26
CA ASP A 11 -1.50 7.38 -8.62
C ASP A 11 -2.68 8.25 -8.15
N ASP A 12 -3.12 9.12 -9.04
CA ASP A 12 -4.25 10.04 -8.89
C ASP A 12 -5.63 9.37 -9.06
N TRP A 13 -5.66 8.16 -9.60
CA TRP A 13 -6.88 7.42 -9.93
C TRP A 13 -7.65 6.88 -8.71
N LEU A 14 -6.99 6.76 -7.56
CA LEU A 14 -7.58 6.18 -6.34
C LEU A 14 -8.57 7.13 -5.64
N GLY A 15 -8.52 8.42 -5.96
CA GLY A 15 -9.37 9.43 -5.34
C GLY A 15 -9.21 9.50 -3.81
N HIS A 16 -10.13 10.19 -3.15
CA HIS A 16 -10.25 10.18 -1.69
C HIS A 16 -11.44 9.32 -1.29
N LEU A 17 -11.17 8.13 -0.77
CA LEU A 17 -12.19 7.21 -0.26
C LEU A 17 -12.16 7.25 1.28
N GLU A 18 -13.30 7.56 1.89
CA GLU A 18 -13.39 7.60 3.35
C GLU A 18 -13.11 6.23 3.98
N GLY A 19 -12.31 6.22 5.05
CA GLY A 19 -11.96 5.01 5.78
C GLY A 19 -10.88 4.13 5.13
N LEU A 20 -10.28 4.58 4.02
CA LEU A 20 -9.20 3.89 3.32
C LEU A 20 -7.86 4.58 3.54
N GLN A 21 -6.85 3.79 3.89
CA GLN A 21 -5.48 4.28 4.05
C GLN A 21 -4.68 3.91 2.81
N THR A 22 -4.29 4.92 2.02
CA THR A 22 -3.36 4.77 0.91
C THR A 22 -1.94 5.05 1.39
N VAL A 23 -0.99 4.18 1.05
CA VAL A 23 0.41 4.27 1.47
C VAL A 23 1.33 4.02 0.28
N ASP A 24 2.41 4.79 0.16
CA ASP A 24 3.44 4.53 -0.85
C ASP A 24 4.18 3.21 -0.54
N PRO A 25 4.58 2.42 -1.55
CA PRO A 25 5.37 1.20 -1.32
C PRO A 25 6.61 1.41 -0.46
N ARG A 26 7.28 2.57 -0.59
CA ARG A 26 8.48 2.90 0.20
C ARG A 26 8.14 3.08 1.67
N ASP A 27 7.08 3.82 1.94
CA ASP A 27 6.63 4.11 3.31
C ASP A 27 6.10 2.84 3.98
N TYR A 28 5.36 2.00 3.23
CA TYR A 28 4.88 0.73 3.72
C TYR A 28 6.02 -0.22 4.14
N LEU A 29 7.12 -0.24 3.40
CA LEU A 29 8.31 -1.03 3.74
C LEU A 29 9.11 -0.45 4.91
N ALA A 30 9.18 0.89 5.01
CA ALA A 30 9.98 1.57 6.02
C ALA A 30 9.42 1.37 7.44
N ASP A 31 8.09 1.36 7.59
CA ASP A 31 7.44 1.08 8.87
C ASP A 31 6.14 0.26 8.68
N PRO A 32 6.25 -1.07 8.53
CA PRO A 32 5.09 -1.94 8.40
C PRO A 32 4.17 -1.91 9.63
N GLY A 33 4.72 -1.60 10.82
CA GLY A 33 3.98 -1.62 12.09
C GLY A 33 3.07 -0.42 12.27
N ALA A 34 3.45 0.74 11.71
CA ALA A 34 2.60 1.93 11.66
C ALA A 34 1.34 1.74 10.80
N HIS A 35 1.43 0.90 9.76
CA HIS A 35 0.35 0.69 8.80
C HIS A 35 -0.42 -0.61 9.06
N ALA A 36 0.26 -1.75 9.13
CA ALA A 36 -0.36 -3.07 9.17
C ALA A 36 -0.60 -3.58 10.60
N LYS A 37 -1.67 -3.07 11.24
CA LYS A 37 -2.18 -3.65 12.50
C LYS A 37 -2.59 -5.11 12.29
N ARG A 38 -2.48 -5.94 13.34
CA ARG A 38 -2.87 -7.36 13.29
C ARG A 38 -4.31 -7.51 12.77
N GLY A 39 -4.47 -8.25 11.67
CA GLY A 39 -5.77 -8.46 11.01
C GLY A 39 -6.16 -7.40 9.98
N ALA A 40 -5.23 -6.50 9.60
CA ALA A 40 -5.40 -5.63 8.43
C ALA A 40 -5.33 -6.45 7.13
N ARG A 41 -6.11 -6.04 6.13
CA ARG A 41 -5.99 -6.53 4.76
C ARG A 41 -5.20 -5.51 3.94
N VAL A 42 -4.18 -5.96 3.25
CA VAL A 42 -3.30 -5.11 2.43
C VAL A 42 -3.53 -5.48 0.97
N TYR A 43 -3.83 -4.48 0.15
CA TYR A 43 -3.98 -4.64 -1.29
C TYR A 43 -2.91 -3.81 -1.98
N ASN A 44 -2.16 -4.44 -2.88
CA ASN A 44 -1.25 -3.72 -3.75
C ASN A 44 -1.98 -3.33 -5.03
N LEU A 45 -2.03 -2.03 -5.28
CA LEU A 45 -2.67 -1.39 -6.42
C LEU A 45 -1.68 -0.55 -7.23
N CYS A 46 -0.37 -0.77 -7.05
CA CYS A 46 0.64 -0.10 -7.86
C CYS A 46 0.45 -0.42 -9.34
N ARG A 47 0.49 0.59 -10.19
CA ARG A 47 0.34 0.44 -11.64
C ARG A 47 1.59 -0.14 -12.31
N SER A 48 2.76 0.10 -11.71
CA SER A 48 4.03 -0.39 -12.21
C SER A 48 4.60 -1.49 -11.31
N TYR A 49 5.48 -2.34 -11.85
CA TYR A 49 6.24 -3.31 -11.07
C TYR A 49 7.49 -2.71 -10.40
N ALA A 50 7.70 -1.38 -10.44
CA ALA A 50 8.88 -0.73 -9.86
C ALA A 50 9.01 -0.99 -8.35
N TYR A 51 7.89 -1.25 -7.66
CA TYR A 51 7.89 -1.64 -6.25
C TYR A 51 8.66 -2.95 -5.97
N GLN A 52 8.78 -3.86 -6.94
CA GLN A 52 9.53 -5.12 -6.75
C GLN A 52 11.03 -4.84 -6.58
N SER A 53 11.56 -3.83 -7.26
CA SER A 53 12.96 -3.40 -7.11
C SER A 53 13.24 -2.77 -5.75
N LEU A 54 12.20 -2.33 -5.01
CA LEU A 54 12.30 -1.86 -3.63
C LEU A 54 12.30 -3.01 -2.61
N GLY A 55 12.06 -4.25 -3.06
CA GLY A 55 11.88 -5.39 -2.17
C GLY A 55 10.46 -5.54 -1.63
N TYR A 56 9.49 -4.76 -2.12
CA TYR A 56 8.08 -4.95 -1.79
C TYR A 56 7.53 -6.12 -2.60
N TYR A 57 7.38 -7.28 -1.95
CA TYR A 57 6.79 -8.46 -2.56
C TYR A 57 5.45 -8.77 -1.91
N VAL A 58 4.43 -8.95 -2.73
CA VAL A 58 3.09 -9.36 -2.34
C VAL A 58 2.69 -10.48 -3.29
N SER A 59 2.39 -11.63 -2.73
CA SER A 59 1.69 -12.69 -3.46
C SER A 59 0.27 -12.20 -3.73
N LEU A 60 -0.07 -12.08 -5.02
CA LEU A 60 -1.43 -11.84 -5.51
C LEU A 60 -2.40 -12.91 -5.00
#